data_AF-A0AAV4ICV5-F1
#
_entry.id   AF-A0AAV4ICV5-F1
#
_cell.length_a   1.000
_cell.length_b   1.000
_cell.length_c   1.000
_cell.angle_alpha   90.00
_cell.angle_beta   90.00
_cell.angle_gamma   90.00
#
_symmetry.space_group_name_H-M   'P 1'
#
loop_
_entity.id
_entity.type
_entity.pdbx_description
1 polymer ?
#
loop_
_entity_poly.entity_id
_entity_poly.type
_entity_poly.pdbx_seq_one_letter_code
_entity_poly.pdbx_strand_id
1 'polypeptide(L)'
;MNSADGDTSNNPSNEILAGERSRAGSLLPGGQTSVESTLKKEKPKNVPVHLWEKFKSLEKRTNETIQRSTEKRIKHLQKKVLETVAKEFVSEEERDVLKEHDIELESLPDTSRKRKLSSNESSSNTSGLSTEKAEIISLMSVNNHLQTTDHSRPPPETALEKRLALAIKEGDFSTAEAMSDKLATLEAGEKVAAAFDAKRFLQQKEVRDTFDLDFLFW
;
A
#
# COMPACT_ATOMS: atom_id res chain seq x y z
N MET A 1 25.59 -58.64 -36.58
CA MET A 1 24.60 -59.20 -37.52
C MET A 1 23.26 -58.56 -37.20
N ASN A 2 22.61 -58.04 -38.25
CA ASN A 2 21.37 -57.24 -38.33
C ASN A 2 21.57 -55.77 -37.90
N SER A 3 21.72 -54.77 -38.77
CA SER A 3 20.91 -54.30 -39.92
C SER A 3 19.48 -53.92 -39.52
N ALA A 4 18.84 -52.84 -39.98
CA ALA A 4 19.20 -51.58 -40.62
C ALA A 4 17.88 -50.76 -40.67
N ASP A 5 17.99 -49.43 -40.74
CA ASP A 5 17.11 -48.47 -41.42
C ASP A 5 15.65 -48.24 -40.98
N GLY A 6 15.29 -46.95 -40.91
CA GLY A 6 13.89 -46.53 -40.88
C GLY A 6 13.63 -45.08 -40.46
N ASP A 7 14.28 -44.11 -41.10
CA ASP A 7 13.85 -42.70 -41.10
C ASP A 7 12.39 -42.58 -41.55
N THR A 8 11.56 -41.80 -40.85
CA THR A 8 10.42 -41.11 -41.46
C THR A 8 10.14 -39.80 -40.70
N SER A 9 10.66 -38.73 -41.30
CA SER A 9 10.17 -37.36 -41.21
C SER A 9 8.64 -37.30 -41.25
N ASN A 10 8.01 -36.52 -40.37
CA ASN A 10 6.77 -35.79 -40.70
C ASN A 10 6.41 -34.75 -39.63
N ASN A 11 6.74 -33.50 -39.91
CA ASN A 11 6.00 -32.30 -39.51
C ASN A 11 6.21 -31.29 -40.66
N PRO A 12 5.31 -30.36 -41.02
CA PRO A 12 4.04 -29.98 -40.37
C PRO A 12 2.84 -29.84 -41.33
N SER A 13 1.63 -29.88 -40.80
CA SER A 13 0.44 -29.39 -41.51
C SER A 13 -0.37 -28.46 -40.61
N ASN A 14 -0.31 -27.19 -40.98
CA ASN A 14 -1.24 -26.12 -40.62
C ASN A 14 -2.69 -26.57 -40.86
N GLU A 15 -3.55 -26.46 -39.85
CA GLU A 15 -4.94 -26.10 -40.08
C GLU A 15 -5.30 -24.90 -39.20
N ILE A 16 -5.35 -23.75 -39.88
CA ILE A 16 -5.93 -22.50 -39.44
C ILE A 16 -7.44 -22.64 -39.66
N LEU A 17 -8.23 -22.67 -38.59
CA LEU A 17 -9.69 -22.51 -38.67
C LEU A 17 -10.04 -21.05 -38.32
N ALA A 18 -9.82 -20.19 -39.32
CA ALA A 18 -10.38 -18.86 -39.38
C ALA A 18 -11.85 -18.96 -39.84
N GLY A 19 -12.78 -18.73 -38.90
CA GLY A 19 -14.19 -18.54 -39.20
C GLY A 19 -14.50 -17.07 -39.47
N GLU A 20 -14.10 -16.56 -40.64
CA GLU A 20 -14.60 -15.29 -41.16
C GLU A 20 -15.96 -15.50 -41.84
N ARG A 21 -16.99 -14.78 -41.39
CA ARG A 21 -18.14 -14.42 -42.24
C ARG A 21 -18.20 -12.90 -42.31
N SER A 22 -17.75 -12.40 -43.45
CA SER A 22 -17.74 -10.98 -43.80
C SER A 22 -19.13 -10.48 -44.24
N ARG A 23 -19.25 -9.14 -44.16
CA ARG A 23 -20.00 -8.21 -45.04
C ARG A 23 -21.49 -7.97 -44.73
N ALA A 24 -21.74 -6.77 -44.18
CA ALA A 24 -22.24 -5.67 -45.01
C ALA A 24 -21.79 -4.33 -44.40
N GLY A 25 -20.84 -3.67 -45.05
CA GLY A 25 -20.61 -2.25 -44.86
C GLY A 25 -21.73 -1.50 -45.58
N SER A 26 -22.39 -0.59 -44.87
CA SER A 26 -23.06 0.54 -45.50
C SER A 26 -22.34 1.80 -45.02
N LEU A 27 -21.75 2.48 -45.98
CA LEU A 27 -20.91 3.66 -45.82
C LEU A 27 -21.79 4.91 -45.90
N LEU A 28 -21.47 5.89 -45.02
CA LEU A 28 -21.69 7.35 -45.11
C LEU A 28 -23.01 7.94 -44.57
N PRO A 29 -23.04 9.26 -44.23
CA PRO A 29 -22.02 10.07 -43.52
C PRO A 29 -22.62 11.03 -42.46
N GLY A 30 -21.76 11.58 -41.59
CA GLY A 30 -21.92 12.96 -41.07
C GLY A 30 -22.97 13.21 -39.98
N GLY A 31 -22.50 13.48 -38.76
CA GLY A 31 -23.32 14.06 -37.70
C GLY A 31 -22.57 14.17 -36.38
N GLN A 32 -21.72 15.19 -36.25
CA GLN A 32 -21.25 15.62 -34.94
C GLN A 32 -22.44 16.24 -34.18
N THR A 33 -22.86 15.61 -33.07
CA THR A 33 -23.45 16.28 -31.90
C THR A 33 -23.07 15.41 -30.69
N SER A 34 -22.06 15.79 -29.92
CA SER A 34 -22.15 16.71 -28.78
C SER A 34 -22.83 16.10 -27.56
N VAL A 35 -22.15 16.25 -26.42
CA VAL A 35 -22.57 16.20 -25.01
C VAL A 35 -22.94 14.87 -24.34
N GLU A 36 -21.94 14.29 -23.67
CA GLU A 36 -21.88 14.29 -22.20
C GLU A 36 -23.19 14.02 -21.44
N SER A 37 -23.50 12.74 -21.22
CA SER A 37 -24.53 12.33 -20.26
C SER A 37 -23.92 12.20 -18.86
N THR A 38 -23.84 13.33 -18.17
CA THR A 38 -23.69 13.36 -16.71
C THR A 38 -24.93 12.73 -16.06
N LEU A 39 -24.89 11.41 -15.83
CA LEU A 39 -25.91 10.67 -15.09
C LEU A 39 -25.98 11.18 -13.64
N LYS A 40 -26.83 12.18 -13.40
CA LYS A 40 -27.21 12.61 -12.05
C LYS A 40 -27.97 11.46 -11.39
N LYS A 41 -27.27 10.67 -10.57
CA LYS A 41 -27.88 9.59 -9.77
C LYS A 41 -28.94 10.20 -8.84
N GLU A 42 -30.21 10.09 -9.22
CA GLU A 42 -31.33 10.55 -8.43
C GLU A 42 -31.51 9.72 -7.15
N LYS A 43 -32.25 10.27 -6.19
CA LYS A 43 -32.52 9.62 -4.91
C LYS A 43 -33.38 8.37 -5.11
N PRO A 44 -32.98 7.20 -4.58
CA PRO A 44 -33.82 6.00 -4.60
C PRO A 44 -35.12 6.20 -3.79
N LYS A 45 -36.25 5.73 -4.33
CA LYS A 45 -37.60 5.93 -3.75
C LYS A 45 -37.76 5.31 -2.36
N ASN A 46 -36.96 4.30 -2.02
CA ASN A 46 -37.08 3.51 -0.79
C ASN A 46 -36.09 3.93 0.31
N VAL A 47 -35.34 5.01 0.12
CA VAL A 47 -34.33 5.47 1.10
C VAL A 47 -34.82 6.76 1.77
N PRO A 48 -34.82 6.85 3.11
CA PRO A 48 -35.06 8.10 3.83
C PRO A 48 -34.15 9.24 3.35
N VAL A 49 -34.66 10.48 3.25
CA VAL A 49 -33.93 11.66 2.72
C VAL A 49 -32.58 11.85 3.41
N HIS A 50 -32.58 11.84 4.74
CA HIS A 50 -31.37 12.04 5.54
C HIS A 50 -30.29 10.96 5.33
N LEU A 51 -30.67 9.70 5.03
CA LEU A 51 -29.72 8.63 4.72
C LEU A 51 -29.11 8.82 3.34
N TRP A 52 -29.90 9.31 2.38
CA TRP A 52 -29.40 9.63 1.04
C TRP A 52 -28.44 10.82 1.05
N GLU A 53 -28.73 11.85 1.84
CA GLU A 53 -27.85 13.00 2.04
C GLU A 53 -26.53 12.59 2.73
N LYS A 54 -26.60 11.71 3.73
CA LYS A 54 -25.42 11.13 4.38
C LYS A 54 -24.59 10.30 3.40
N PHE A 55 -25.22 9.49 2.55
CA PHE A 55 -24.56 8.75 1.48
C PHE A 55 -23.86 9.69 0.50
N LYS A 56 -24.51 10.76 0.05
CA LYS A 56 -23.91 11.74 -0.87
C LYS A 56 -22.76 12.51 -0.23
N SER A 57 -22.86 12.83 1.05
CA SER A 57 -21.78 13.45 1.82
C SER A 57 -20.57 12.51 1.95
N LEU A 58 -20.81 11.21 2.14
CA LEU A 58 -19.77 10.19 2.20
C LEU A 58 -19.11 9.95 0.84
N GLU A 59 -19.91 9.87 -0.23
CA GLU A 59 -19.44 9.78 -1.63
C GLU A 59 -18.55 10.98 -1.96
N LYS A 60 -18.99 12.21 -1.63
CA LYS A 60 -18.21 13.43 -1.80
C LYS A 60 -16.88 13.37 -1.05
N ARG A 61 -16.89 13.05 0.25
CA ARG A 61 -15.67 12.97 1.08
C ARG A 61 -14.68 11.93 0.56
N THR A 62 -15.18 10.79 0.09
CA THR A 62 -14.36 9.72 -0.49
C THR A 62 -13.70 10.18 -1.78
N ASN A 63 -14.48 10.79 -2.70
CA ASN A 63 -13.96 11.34 -3.95
C ASN A 63 -12.91 12.43 -3.71
N GLU A 64 -13.13 13.34 -2.76
CA GLU A 64 -12.13 14.35 -2.40
C GLU A 64 -10.82 13.72 -1.89
N THR A 65 -10.91 12.65 -1.10
CA THR A 65 -9.73 11.95 -0.58
C THR A 65 -8.96 11.27 -1.70
N ILE A 66 -9.66 10.56 -2.58
CA ILE A 66 -9.08 9.91 -3.75
C ILE A 66 -8.42 10.95 -4.65
N GLN A 67 -9.13 12.02 -4.99
CA GLN A 67 -8.64 13.11 -5.82
C GLN A 67 -7.38 13.76 -5.24
N ARG A 68 -7.38 14.11 -3.94
CA ARG A 68 -6.18 14.67 -3.28
C ARG A 68 -5.00 13.70 -3.32
N SER A 69 -5.25 12.40 -3.18
CA SER A 69 -4.19 11.39 -3.23
C SER A 69 -3.61 11.22 -4.65
N THR A 70 -4.48 11.22 -5.68
CA THR A 70 -4.08 11.09 -7.08
C THR A 70 -3.37 12.34 -7.58
N GLU A 71 -3.86 13.54 -7.22
CA GLU A 71 -3.20 14.80 -7.57
C GLU A 71 -1.79 14.89 -6.99
N LYS A 72 -1.61 14.50 -5.71
CA LYS A 72 -0.28 14.45 -5.09
C LYS A 72 0.64 13.46 -5.81
N ARG A 73 0.12 12.29 -6.16
CA ARG A 73 0.87 11.27 -6.90
C ARG A 73 1.27 11.77 -8.29
N ILE A 74 0.34 12.39 -9.02
CA ILE A 74 0.59 12.96 -10.35
C ILE A 74 1.66 14.06 -10.25
N LYS A 75 1.53 15.00 -9.32
CA LYS A 75 2.55 16.06 -9.10
C LYS A 75 3.92 15.49 -8.75
N HIS A 76 3.97 14.44 -7.92
CA HIS A 76 5.23 13.77 -7.58
C HIS A 76 5.86 13.10 -8.80
N LEU A 77 5.06 12.40 -9.62
CA LEU A 77 5.53 11.79 -10.87
C LEU A 77 6.02 12.85 -11.86
N GLN A 78 5.27 13.92 -12.07
CA GLN A 78 5.68 15.04 -12.93
C GLN A 78 7.00 15.65 -12.46
N LYS A 79 7.15 15.90 -11.15
CA LYS A 79 8.41 16.39 -10.57
C LYS A 79 9.57 15.42 -10.80
N LYS A 80 9.34 14.12 -10.60
CA LYS A 80 10.38 13.08 -10.78
C LYS A 80 10.80 12.97 -12.25
N VAL A 81 9.85 13.03 -13.18
CA VAL A 81 10.13 13.03 -14.62
C VAL A 81 10.94 14.28 -14.98
N LEU A 82 10.51 15.46 -14.53
CA LEU A 82 11.22 16.72 -14.78
C LEU A 82 12.65 16.71 -14.21
N GLU A 83 12.83 16.17 -13.00
CA GLU A 83 14.15 16.02 -12.37
C GLU A 83 15.05 15.04 -13.12
N THR A 84 14.47 13.95 -13.64
CA THR A 84 15.22 12.97 -14.44
C THR A 84 15.65 13.58 -15.77
N VAL A 85 14.72 14.23 -16.48
CA VAL A 85 14.98 15.00 -17.70
C VAL A 85 16.10 16.03 -17.48
N ALA A 86 16.03 16.80 -16.40
CA ALA A 86 17.04 17.81 -16.08
C ALA A 86 18.43 17.22 -15.73
N LYS A 87 18.49 15.97 -15.26
CA LYS A 87 19.73 15.25 -14.94
C LYS A 87 20.35 14.58 -16.16
N GLU A 88 19.55 14.14 -17.13
CA GLU A 88 20.05 13.52 -18.37
C GLU A 88 20.57 14.58 -19.35
N PHE A 89 19.98 15.79 -19.37
CA PHE A 89 20.50 16.93 -20.13
C PHE A 89 21.65 17.62 -19.37
N VAL A 90 22.88 17.10 -19.54
CA VAL A 90 24.12 17.59 -18.89
C VAL A 90 24.95 18.50 -19.81
N SER A 91 24.75 18.46 -21.13
CA SER A 91 25.49 19.33 -22.06
C SER A 91 24.90 20.74 -22.12
N GLU A 92 25.76 21.76 -22.14
CA GLU A 92 25.38 23.18 -22.25
C GLU A 92 24.61 23.47 -23.55
N GLU A 93 24.94 22.72 -24.62
CA GLU A 93 24.32 22.81 -25.94
C GLU A 93 22.84 22.36 -25.94
N GLU A 94 22.49 21.32 -25.18
CA GLU A 94 21.13 20.78 -25.13
C GLU A 94 20.18 21.72 -24.37
N ARG A 95 20.69 22.44 -23.36
CA ARG A 95 19.92 23.45 -22.62
C ARG A 95 19.56 24.66 -23.47
N ASP A 96 20.42 25.04 -24.42
CA ASP A 96 20.17 26.19 -25.27
C ASP A 96 19.16 25.88 -26.38
N VAL A 97 19.17 24.65 -26.93
CA VAL A 97 18.12 24.18 -27.85
C VAL A 97 16.74 24.14 -27.18
N LEU A 98 16.63 23.79 -25.90
CA LEU A 98 15.36 23.83 -25.17
C LEU A 98 14.81 25.25 -24.96
N LYS A 99 15.70 26.23 -24.71
CA LYS A 99 15.32 27.65 -24.60
C LYS A 99 14.89 28.22 -25.94
N GLU A 100 15.48 27.77 -27.04
CA GLU A 100 15.12 28.18 -28.40
C GLU A 100 13.71 27.73 -28.80
N HIS A 101 13.18 26.67 -28.17
CA HIS A 101 11.84 26.12 -28.42
C HIS A 101 10.78 26.50 -27.37
N ASP A 102 10.99 27.56 -26.59
CA ASP A 102 10.06 28.06 -25.54
C ASP A 102 9.67 27.01 -24.48
N ILE A 103 10.51 25.99 -24.24
CA ILE A 103 10.33 25.08 -23.11
C ILE A 103 10.99 25.73 -21.89
N GLU A 104 10.23 26.60 -21.23
CA GLU A 104 10.66 27.32 -20.03
C GLU A 104 10.80 26.34 -18.85
N LEU A 105 12.01 25.79 -18.68
CA LEU A 105 12.40 25.02 -17.49
C LEU A 105 12.63 26.01 -16.34
N GLU A 106 11.54 26.60 -15.84
CA GLU A 106 11.56 27.54 -14.73
C GLU A 106 12.28 26.92 -13.53
N SER A 107 13.18 27.72 -12.96
CA SER A 107 14.11 27.35 -11.91
C SER A 107 13.45 26.60 -10.75
N LEU A 108 14.09 25.50 -10.35
CA LEU A 108 13.74 24.79 -9.12
C LEU A 108 13.66 25.79 -7.95
N PRO A 109 12.62 25.75 -7.10
CA PRO A 109 12.68 26.48 -5.84
C PRO A 109 13.81 25.90 -5.01
N ASP A 110 14.81 26.74 -4.77
CA ASP A 110 15.92 26.56 -3.85
C ASP A 110 15.43 25.95 -2.52
N THR A 111 15.62 24.64 -2.32
CA THR A 111 15.40 24.01 -1.02
C THR A 111 16.63 24.24 -0.14
N SER A 112 16.99 25.50 0.04
CA SER A 112 18.04 25.99 0.94
C SER A 112 17.42 26.63 2.18
N ARG A 113 16.36 26.03 2.74
CA ARG A 113 15.89 26.39 4.09
C ARG A 113 16.80 25.73 5.13
N LYS A 114 17.98 26.32 5.32
CA LYS A 114 18.77 26.15 6.55
C LYS A 114 17.85 26.51 7.72
N ARG A 115 17.44 25.51 8.50
CA ARG A 115 16.88 25.73 9.83
C ARG A 115 17.92 26.49 10.63
N LYS A 116 17.65 27.77 10.89
CA LYS A 116 18.37 28.58 11.86
C LYS A 116 18.02 28.00 13.24
N LEU A 117 18.81 27.02 13.68
CA LEU A 117 18.89 26.68 15.10
C LEU A 117 19.52 27.89 15.77
N SER A 118 18.68 28.73 16.39
CA SER A 118 19.16 29.75 17.31
C SER A 118 19.74 29.03 18.52
N SER A 119 21.07 28.93 18.52
CA SER A 119 21.86 28.75 19.73
C SER A 119 21.55 29.91 20.66
N ASN A 120 20.64 29.70 21.61
CA ASN A 120 20.45 30.62 22.72
C ASN A 120 21.41 30.17 23.83
N GLU A 121 22.64 30.69 23.77
CA GLU A 121 23.52 30.79 24.92
C GLU A 121 22.81 31.69 25.95
N SER A 122 22.38 31.10 27.05
CA SER A 122 21.93 31.85 28.22
C SER A 122 22.42 31.13 29.46
N SER A 123 23.59 31.57 29.90
CA SER A 123 24.09 31.43 31.25
C SER A 123 22.99 31.76 32.26
N SER A 124 22.63 30.81 33.12
CA SER A 124 22.41 31.05 34.56
C SER A 124 22.08 29.76 35.31
N ASN A 125 22.95 29.45 36.27
CA ASN A 125 22.69 28.77 37.54
C ASN A 125 22.10 27.34 37.51
N THR A 126 23.00 26.36 37.39
CA THR A 126 22.71 24.94 37.63
C THR A 126 23.00 24.56 39.09
N SER A 127 21.97 24.56 39.94
CA SER A 127 22.04 23.80 41.21
C SER A 127 20.70 23.21 41.69
N GLY A 128 19.56 23.53 41.05
CA GLY A 128 18.24 22.98 41.42
C GLY A 128 17.57 22.06 40.39
N LEU A 129 18.02 22.04 39.12
CA LEU A 129 17.31 21.36 38.02
C LEU A 129 17.52 19.83 37.94
N SER A 130 18.43 19.25 38.72
CA SER A 130 18.73 17.82 38.61
C SER A 130 17.63 16.94 39.20
N THR A 131 16.97 17.40 40.27
CA THR A 131 15.98 16.61 41.01
C THR A 131 14.63 16.64 40.31
N GLU A 132 14.17 17.82 39.89
CA GLU A 132 12.92 18.01 39.15
C GLU A 132 12.98 17.28 37.79
N LYS A 133 14.11 17.37 37.08
CA LYS A 133 14.29 16.64 35.82
C LYS A 133 14.29 15.12 36.05
N ALA A 134 14.89 14.62 37.13
CA ALA A 134 14.88 13.20 37.45
C ALA A 134 13.47 12.72 37.83
N GLU A 135 12.69 13.53 38.56
CA GLU A 135 11.32 13.24 38.92
C GLU A 135 10.38 13.23 37.70
N ILE A 136 10.54 14.21 36.80
CA ILE A 136 9.82 14.25 35.53
C ILE A 136 10.19 13.06 34.64
N ILE A 137 11.47 12.70 34.53
CA ILE A 137 11.90 11.52 33.76
C ILE A 137 11.34 10.24 34.37
N SER A 138 11.32 10.13 35.70
CA SER A 138 10.72 8.99 36.41
C SER A 138 9.23 8.85 36.05
N LEU A 139 8.47 9.94 36.12
CA LEU A 139 7.05 9.99 35.75
C LEU A 139 6.80 9.72 34.25
N MET A 140 7.68 10.18 33.37
CA MET A 140 7.62 9.87 31.93
C MET A 140 7.98 8.42 31.63
N SER A 141 8.86 7.82 32.45
CA SER A 141 9.32 6.44 32.29
C SER A 141 8.35 5.38 32.80
N VAL A 142 7.30 5.75 33.54
CA VAL A 142 6.31 4.80 34.07
C VAL A 142 5.67 3.97 32.96
N ASN A 143 5.48 4.56 31.77
CA ASN A 143 4.94 3.88 30.60
C ASN A 143 6.00 3.23 29.70
N ASN A 144 7.28 3.19 30.09
CA ASN A 144 8.33 2.53 29.31
C ASN A 144 8.16 1.01 29.21
N HIS A 145 7.31 0.39 30.02
CA HIS A 145 6.95 -1.02 29.88
C HIS A 145 5.82 -1.25 28.86
N LEU A 146 5.06 -0.19 28.51
CA LEU A 146 4.04 -0.20 27.47
C LEU A 146 4.66 0.06 26.09
N GLN A 147 5.94 -0.28 25.89
CA GLN A 147 6.60 -0.21 24.58
C GLN A 147 5.69 -0.95 23.62
N THR A 148 5.00 -0.17 22.80
CA THR A 148 4.18 -0.70 21.72
C THR A 148 5.16 -1.50 20.89
N THR A 149 4.99 -2.81 20.87
CA THR A 149 5.67 -3.65 19.89
C THR A 149 5.50 -2.95 18.55
N ASP A 150 6.61 -2.55 17.94
CA ASP A 150 6.58 -1.74 16.73
C ASP A 150 5.97 -2.57 15.60
N HIS A 151 4.65 -2.50 15.47
CA HIS A 151 3.89 -3.19 14.45
C HIS A 151 4.11 -2.58 13.06
N SER A 152 4.91 -1.50 12.93
CA SER A 152 5.25 -0.93 11.62
C SER A 152 6.17 -1.86 10.82
N ARG A 153 6.94 -2.71 11.51
CA ARG A 153 7.79 -3.72 10.88
C ARG A 153 7.09 -5.08 10.86
N PRO A 154 7.01 -5.76 9.71
CA PRO A 154 6.52 -7.13 9.69
C PRO A 154 7.44 -8.02 10.55
N PRO A 155 6.90 -9.09 11.15
CA PRO A 155 7.70 -10.10 11.81
C PRO A 155 8.80 -10.63 10.89
N PRO A 156 9.96 -11.02 11.45
CA PRO A 156 11.01 -11.64 10.65
C PRO A 156 10.48 -12.94 10.00
N GLU A 157 10.89 -13.19 8.76
CA GLU A 157 10.44 -14.36 8.01
C GLU A 157 10.75 -15.68 8.74
N THR A 158 9.75 -16.57 8.75
CA THR A 158 9.88 -17.88 9.37
C THR A 158 10.79 -18.81 8.56
N ALA A 159 11.35 -19.83 9.20
CA ALA A 159 12.20 -20.81 8.51
C ALA A 159 11.47 -21.56 7.38
N LEU A 160 10.14 -21.68 7.47
CA LEU A 160 9.31 -22.36 6.48
C LEU A 160 9.03 -21.46 5.27
N GLU A 161 8.80 -20.16 5.49
CA GLU A 161 8.72 -19.13 4.44
C GLU A 161 10.01 -19.01 3.64
N LYS A 162 11.17 -19.03 4.31
CA LYS A 162 12.47 -19.00 3.62
C LYS A 162 12.66 -20.18 2.67
N ARG A 163 12.25 -21.38 3.10
CA ARG A 163 12.31 -22.59 2.26
C ARG A 163 11.32 -22.53 1.10
N LEU A 164 10.11 -22.00 1.32
CA LEU A 164 9.15 -21.73 0.25
C LEU A 164 9.75 -20.79 -0.81
N ALA A 165 10.38 -19.70 -0.39
CA ALA A 165 11.03 -18.75 -1.30
C ALA A 165 12.18 -19.40 -2.10
N LEU A 166 12.96 -20.28 -1.47
CA LEU A 166 14.01 -21.05 -2.17
C LEU A 166 13.41 -22.00 -3.21
N ALA A 167 12.37 -22.76 -2.88
CA ALA A 167 11.71 -23.68 -3.81
C ALA A 167 11.12 -22.94 -5.03
N ILE A 168 10.50 -21.78 -4.81
CA ILE A 168 10.00 -20.91 -5.89
C ILE A 168 11.14 -20.43 -6.78
N LYS A 169 12.26 -20.01 -6.17
CA LYS A 169 13.45 -19.55 -6.90
C LYS A 169 14.09 -20.66 -7.74
N GLU A 170 14.09 -21.88 -7.22
CA GLU A 170 14.61 -23.08 -7.92
C GLU A 170 13.63 -23.63 -8.97
N GLY A 171 12.36 -23.19 -8.95
CA GLY A 171 11.33 -23.61 -9.88
C GLY A 171 10.65 -24.94 -9.53
N ASP A 172 10.87 -25.45 -8.31
CA ASP A 172 10.19 -26.64 -7.81
C ASP A 172 8.84 -26.27 -7.18
N PHE A 173 7.81 -26.22 -8.02
CA PHE A 173 6.47 -25.80 -7.60
C PHE A 173 5.76 -26.83 -6.72
N SER A 174 6.09 -28.12 -6.86
CA SER A 174 5.42 -29.16 -6.07
C SER A 174 5.79 -29.04 -4.58
N THR A 175 7.07 -28.82 -4.29
CA THR A 175 7.50 -28.58 -2.91
C THR A 175 7.05 -27.23 -2.38
N ALA A 176 7.00 -26.20 -3.23
CA ALA A 176 6.44 -24.90 -2.86
C ALA A 176 4.95 -24.99 -2.47
N GLU A 177 4.14 -25.72 -3.23
CA GLU A 177 2.71 -25.94 -2.95
C GLU A 177 2.51 -26.64 -1.60
N ALA A 178 3.24 -27.75 -1.36
CA ALA A 178 3.16 -28.47 -0.10
C ALA A 178 3.59 -27.61 1.11
N MET A 179 4.58 -26.73 0.93
CA MET A 179 5.04 -25.81 1.98
C MET A 179 4.02 -24.69 2.23
N SER A 180 3.34 -24.22 1.18
CA SER A 180 2.24 -23.26 1.27
C SER A 180 1.05 -23.82 2.05
N ASP A 181 0.60 -25.04 1.74
CA ASP A 181 -0.50 -25.70 2.46
C ASP A 181 -0.17 -25.87 3.96
N LYS A 182 1.10 -26.18 4.25
CA LYS A 182 1.59 -26.28 5.62
C LYS A 182 1.57 -24.93 6.34
N LEU A 183 1.97 -23.83 5.70
CA LEU A 183 1.85 -22.49 6.27
C LEU A 183 0.39 -22.15 6.59
N ALA A 184 -0.51 -22.41 5.66
CA ALA A 184 -1.94 -22.14 5.84
C ALA A 184 -2.52 -22.90 7.04
N THR A 185 -2.12 -24.17 7.21
CA THR A 185 -2.53 -24.98 8.36
C THR A 185 -2.01 -24.42 9.68
N LEU A 186 -0.76 -23.94 9.72
CA LEU A 186 -0.17 -23.35 10.93
C LEU A 186 -0.84 -22.01 11.29
N GLU A 187 -1.10 -21.14 10.31
CA GLU A 187 -1.80 -19.86 10.52
C GLU A 187 -3.22 -20.09 11.07
N ALA A 188 -3.93 -21.11 10.56
CA ALA A 188 -5.22 -21.50 11.10
C ALA A 188 -5.11 -22.01 12.55
N GLY A 189 -4.09 -22.83 12.84
CA GLY A 189 -3.82 -23.33 14.19
C GLY A 189 -3.53 -22.21 15.20
N GLU A 190 -2.75 -21.19 14.80
CA GLU A 190 -2.46 -20.02 15.64
C GLU A 190 -3.73 -19.25 16.01
N LYS A 191 -4.62 -19.01 15.04
CA LYS A 191 -5.90 -18.33 15.28
C LYS A 191 -6.79 -19.11 16.25
N VAL A 192 -6.81 -20.44 16.10
CA VAL A 192 -7.55 -21.32 17.02
C VAL A 192 -6.96 -21.23 18.43
N ALA A 193 -5.64 -21.32 18.58
CA ALA A 193 -4.97 -21.19 19.87
C ALA A 193 -5.26 -19.83 20.53
N ALA A 194 -5.13 -18.73 19.79
CA ALA A 194 -5.45 -17.39 20.26
C ALA A 194 -6.90 -17.25 20.73
N ALA A 195 -7.86 -17.88 20.02
CA ALA A 195 -9.26 -17.90 20.42
C ALA A 195 -9.49 -18.67 21.73
N PHE A 196 -8.79 -19.80 21.92
CA PHE A 196 -8.84 -20.55 23.19
C PHE A 196 -8.23 -19.77 24.35
N ASP A 197 -7.11 -19.09 24.13
CA ASP A 197 -6.48 -18.24 25.15
C ASP A 197 -7.36 -17.06 25.52
N ALA A 198 -7.98 -16.40 24.54
CA ALA A 198 -8.97 -15.35 24.79
C ALA A 198 -10.17 -15.86 25.60
N LYS A 199 -10.69 -17.05 25.26
CA LYS A 199 -11.78 -17.68 26.02
C LYS A 199 -11.38 -17.96 27.47
N ARG A 200 -10.19 -18.53 27.70
CA ARG A 200 -9.68 -18.80 29.05
C ARG A 200 -9.50 -17.51 29.85
N PHE A 201 -8.96 -16.47 29.23
CA PHE A 201 -8.79 -15.16 29.85
C PHE A 201 -10.13 -14.57 30.28
N LEU A 202 -11.16 -14.62 29.43
CA LEU A 202 -12.51 -14.13 29.77
C LEU A 202 -13.11 -14.87 30.97
N GLN A 203 -12.96 -16.20 31.01
CA GLN A 203 -13.41 -17.00 32.16
C GLN A 203 -12.67 -16.65 33.45
N GLN A 204 -11.34 -16.50 33.39
CA GLN A 204 -10.54 -16.09 34.55
C GLN A 204 -10.90 -14.69 35.02
N LYS A 205 -11.16 -13.77 34.09
CA LYS A 205 -11.59 -12.42 34.40
C LYS A 205 -12.96 -12.43 35.09
N GLU A 206 -13.93 -13.17 34.56
CA GLU A 206 -15.28 -13.29 35.16
C GLU A 206 -15.19 -13.81 36.60
N VAL A 207 -14.41 -14.87 36.82
CA VAL A 207 -14.16 -15.43 38.16
C VAL A 207 -13.53 -14.39 39.08
N ARG A 208 -12.48 -13.69 38.63
CA ARG A 208 -11.83 -12.63 39.43
C ARG A 208 -12.79 -11.49 39.76
N ASP A 209 -13.56 -11.02 38.80
CA ASP A 209 -14.52 -9.94 38.97
C ASP A 209 -15.66 -10.37 39.93
N THR A 210 -16.07 -11.65 39.92
CA THR A 210 -17.01 -12.19 40.94
C THR A 210 -16.38 -12.26 42.34
N PHE A 211 -15.12 -12.71 42.46
CA PHE A 211 -14.43 -12.78 43.75
C PHE A 211 -14.17 -11.38 44.36
N ASP A 212 -13.91 -10.36 43.53
CA ASP A 212 -13.75 -8.97 44.00
C ASP A 212 -15.06 -8.40 44.56
N LEU A 213 -16.23 -8.82 44.05
CA LEU A 213 -17.53 -8.40 44.58
C LEU A 213 -17.86 -9.08 45.92
N ASP A 214 -17.47 -10.34 46.10
CA ASP A 214 -17.66 -11.07 47.35
C ASP A 214 -16.79 -10.49 48.50
N PHE A 215 -15.63 -9.93 48.19
CA PHE A 215 -14.75 -9.25 49.17
C PHE A 215 -15.23 -7.83 49.55
N LEU A 216 -16.09 -7.21 48.74
CA LEU A 216 -16.66 -5.88 49.01
C LEU A 216 -17.92 -5.93 49.89
N PHE A 217 -18.46 -7.13 50.15
CA PHE A 217 -19.70 -7.32 50.94
C PHE A 217 -19.46 -7.83 52.37
N TRP A 218 -18.21 -7.79 52.86
CA TRP A 218 -17.81 -8.08 54.24
C TRP A 218 -16.96 -6.94 54.81
#